data_AF-A0A7C4DJ00-F1
#
_entry.id   AF-A0A7C4DJ00-F1
#
_cell.length_a   1.000
_cell.length_b   1.000
_cell.length_c   1.000
_cell.angle_alpha   90.00
_cell.angle_beta   90.00
_cell.angle_gamma   90.00
#
_symmetry.space_group_name_H-M   'P 1'
#
loop_
_entity.id
_entity.type
_entity.pdbx_description
1 polymer ?
#
loop_
_entity_poly.entity_id
_entity_poly.type
_entity_poly.pdbx_seq_one_letter_code
_entity_poly.pdbx_strand_id
1 'polypeptide(L)'
;MRLRGRRFHQRQPARRFLRRLFQRTPEADVKNGSLSPTQWRALAVLGAEQWNDFREHHPDQVPDLGGLDLSTENLEGINLAGANLENANLAMASLARCNLSEARLVNANLSRADLSGADLRGADLSGANLYAAFLVGAALEGARLENANLFATRAESKPPAGPPPAASGA
;
A
#
# COMPACT_ATOMS: atom_id res chain seq x y z
N MET A 1 -32.74 7.43 38.79
CA MET A 1 -31.26 7.54 38.57
C MET A 1 -30.72 6.19 38.12
N ARG A 2 -30.41 6.02 36.82
CA ARG A 2 -29.46 5.00 36.33
C ARG A 2 -28.64 5.62 35.20
N LEU A 3 -27.33 5.46 35.34
CA LEU A 3 -26.29 6.22 34.64
C LEU A 3 -26.09 5.75 33.19
N ARG A 4 -25.66 6.72 32.38
CA ARG A 4 -25.34 6.67 30.95
C ARG A 4 -24.39 5.51 30.60
N GLY A 5 -24.83 4.63 29.70
CA GLY A 5 -23.95 3.74 28.93
C GLY A 5 -23.30 4.53 27.79
N ARG A 6 -21.98 4.67 27.85
CA ARG A 6 -21.13 5.43 26.92
C ARG A 6 -21.26 4.90 25.49
N ARG A 7 -21.81 5.72 24.58
CA ARG A 7 -21.59 5.55 23.13
C ARG A 7 -20.17 6.02 22.84
N PHE A 8 -19.27 5.06 22.63
CA PHE A 8 -17.93 5.35 22.11
C PHE A 8 -18.05 6.10 20.79
N HIS A 9 -17.16 7.07 20.63
CA HIS A 9 -17.22 8.13 19.64
C HIS A 9 -17.32 7.61 18.20
N GLN A 10 -18.29 8.18 17.49
CA GLN A 10 -18.35 8.23 16.04
C GLN A 10 -17.03 8.76 15.47
N ARG A 11 -16.20 7.88 14.89
CA ARG A 11 -15.19 8.28 13.90
C ARG A 11 -15.90 8.74 12.63
N GLN A 12 -16.38 9.99 12.61
CA GLN A 12 -17.09 10.57 11.46
C GLN A 12 -16.28 11.43 10.46
N PRO A 13 -14.99 11.79 10.66
CA PRO A 13 -14.30 12.59 9.65
C PRO A 13 -13.99 11.80 8.36
N ALA A 14 -13.55 10.54 8.47
CA ALA A 14 -13.21 9.69 7.34
C ALA A 14 -14.42 9.42 6.42
N ARG A 15 -15.57 9.02 6.99
CA ARG A 15 -16.80 8.78 6.21
C ARG A 15 -17.32 10.01 5.47
N ARG A 16 -17.20 11.21 6.06
CA ARG A 16 -17.56 12.47 5.38
C ARG A 16 -16.56 12.82 4.28
N PHE A 17 -15.28 12.52 4.48
CA PHE A 17 -14.22 12.77 3.51
C PHE A 17 -14.32 11.83 2.31
N LEU A 18 -14.46 10.52 2.53
CA LEU A 18 -14.71 9.52 1.47
C LEU A 18 -15.96 9.88 0.66
N ARG A 19 -17.06 10.23 1.32
CA ARG A 19 -18.27 10.71 0.65
C ARG A 19 -18.02 11.96 -0.19
N ARG A 20 -17.14 12.88 0.23
CA ARG A 20 -16.74 14.04 -0.58
C ARG A 20 -15.80 13.67 -1.72
N LEU A 21 -14.88 12.73 -1.50
CA LEU A 21 -13.96 12.21 -2.52
C LEU A 21 -14.75 11.59 -3.69
N PHE A 22 -15.75 10.78 -3.37
CA PHE A 22 -16.66 10.15 -4.33
C PHE A 22 -17.71 11.10 -4.93
N GLN A 23 -17.93 12.29 -4.33
CA GLN A 23 -18.84 13.32 -4.87
C GLN A 23 -18.12 14.39 -5.71
N ARG A 24 -16.79 14.55 -5.57
CA ARG A 24 -16.00 15.64 -6.18
C ARG A 24 -15.12 15.22 -7.37
N THR A 25 -15.14 13.97 -7.78
CA THR A 25 -14.41 13.49 -8.96
C THR A 25 -15.39 13.25 -10.11
N PRO A 26 -15.76 14.29 -10.89
CA PRO A 26 -16.64 14.15 -12.04
C PRO A 26 -15.85 13.62 -13.25
N GLU A 27 -15.26 12.43 -13.12
CA GLU A 27 -14.81 11.68 -14.29
C GLU A 27 -15.88 10.62 -14.57
N ALA A 28 -16.75 11.01 -15.49
CA ALA A 28 -17.86 10.22 -15.98
C ALA A 28 -17.35 9.01 -16.77
N ASP A 29 -16.99 7.94 -16.07
CA ASP A 29 -17.17 6.59 -16.58
C ASP A 29 -17.33 5.62 -15.39
N VAL A 30 -18.43 5.81 -14.63
CA VAL A 30 -18.97 4.77 -13.75
C VAL A 30 -19.63 3.69 -14.63
N LYS A 31 -18.83 3.04 -15.48
CA LYS A 31 -19.20 1.77 -16.05
C LYS A 31 -18.84 0.73 -14.99
N ASN A 32 -19.83 0.40 -14.16
CA ASN A 32 -19.87 -0.79 -13.29
C ASN A 32 -19.51 -0.63 -11.79
N GLY A 33 -19.40 0.58 -11.24
CA GLY A 33 -19.31 0.75 -9.77
C GLY A 33 -17.94 0.47 -9.14
N SER A 34 -16.90 0.24 -9.94
CA SER A 34 -15.50 0.24 -9.48
C SER A 34 -14.92 1.66 -9.51
N LEU A 35 -13.99 1.96 -8.61
CA LEU A 35 -13.28 3.24 -8.62
C LEU A 35 -12.39 3.41 -9.86
N SER A 36 -12.27 4.64 -10.34
CA SER A 36 -11.31 4.99 -11.40
C SER A 36 -9.86 4.91 -10.89
N PRO A 37 -8.86 4.81 -11.79
CA PRO A 37 -7.45 4.80 -11.38
C PRO A 37 -7.06 6.03 -10.53
N THR A 38 -7.59 7.22 -10.87
CA THR A 38 -7.39 8.45 -10.09
C THR A 38 -7.99 8.35 -8.69
N GLN A 39 -9.18 7.75 -8.56
CA GLN A 39 -9.84 7.55 -7.28
C GLN A 39 -9.10 6.51 -6.41
N TRP A 40 -8.61 5.42 -7.01
CA TRP A 40 -7.77 4.45 -6.31
C TRP A 40 -6.47 5.06 -5.81
N ARG A 41 -5.77 5.83 -6.67
CA ARG A 41 -4.58 6.58 -6.27
C ARG A 41 -4.89 7.52 -5.10
N ALA A 42 -5.97 8.30 -5.23
CA ALA A 42 -6.37 9.27 -4.22
C ALA A 42 -6.68 8.58 -2.88
N LEU A 43 -7.33 7.42 -2.90
CA LEU A 43 -7.61 6.64 -1.69
C LEU A 43 -6.32 6.09 -1.06
N ALA A 44 -5.38 5.58 -1.87
CA ALA A 44 -4.10 5.04 -1.40
C ALA A 44 -3.30 6.08 -0.61
N VAL A 45 -3.19 7.30 -1.14
CA VAL A 45 -2.39 8.38 -0.53
C VAL A 45 -3.04 9.02 0.70
N LEU A 46 -4.30 8.66 1.04
CA LEU A 46 -4.89 9.07 2.33
C LEU A 46 -4.28 8.31 3.51
N GLY A 47 -3.69 7.15 3.24
CA GLY A 47 -3.05 6.30 4.24
C GLY A 47 -3.94 5.18 4.77
N ALA A 48 -3.35 4.39 5.66
CA ALA A 48 -3.92 3.12 6.10
C ALA A 48 -5.28 3.22 6.79
N GLU A 49 -5.57 4.27 7.55
CA GLU A 49 -6.88 4.38 8.21
C GLU A 49 -8.01 4.47 7.19
N GLN A 50 -7.89 5.36 6.20
CA GLN A 50 -8.94 5.60 5.21
C GLN A 50 -9.04 4.44 4.22
N TRP A 51 -7.90 3.89 3.79
CA TRP A 51 -7.88 2.72 2.92
C TRP A 51 -8.51 1.51 3.59
N ASN A 52 -8.11 1.19 4.82
CA ASN A 52 -8.56 0.00 5.50
C ASN A 52 -10.05 0.12 5.90
N ASP A 53 -10.53 1.30 6.31
CA ASP A 53 -11.98 1.58 6.51
C ASP A 53 -12.76 1.36 5.21
N PHE A 54 -12.23 1.81 4.06
CA PHE A 54 -12.86 1.56 2.77
C PHE A 54 -12.91 0.06 2.45
N ARG A 55 -11.80 -0.67 2.58
CA ARG A 55 -11.73 -2.12 2.30
C ARG A 55 -12.66 -2.94 3.19
N GLU A 56 -12.85 -2.51 4.44
CA GLU A 56 -13.78 -3.16 5.38
C GLU A 56 -15.25 -3.03 4.92
N HIS A 57 -15.62 -1.89 4.33
CA HIS A 57 -17.00 -1.61 3.90
C HIS A 57 -17.28 -1.95 2.42
N HIS A 58 -16.23 -2.14 1.62
CA HIS A 58 -16.31 -2.44 0.18
C HIS A 58 -15.44 -3.66 -0.19
N PRO A 59 -15.69 -4.85 0.40
CA PRO A 59 -14.89 -6.05 0.14
C PRO A 59 -15.03 -6.57 -1.29
N ASP A 60 -16.12 -6.21 -1.97
CA ASP A 60 -16.42 -6.52 -3.37
C ASP A 60 -15.54 -5.74 -4.36
N GLN A 61 -14.97 -4.62 -3.94
CA GLN A 61 -14.08 -3.82 -4.77
C GLN A 61 -12.63 -4.29 -4.61
N VAL A 62 -12.15 -5.04 -5.60
CA VAL A 62 -10.74 -5.40 -5.73
C VAL A 62 -9.96 -4.14 -6.14
N PRO A 63 -8.93 -3.73 -5.37
CA PRO A 63 -8.16 -2.54 -5.71
C PRO A 63 -7.41 -2.72 -7.02
N ASP A 64 -7.59 -1.76 -7.93
CA ASP A 64 -6.84 -1.68 -9.18
C ASP A 64 -5.91 -0.46 -9.15
N LEU A 65 -4.64 -0.74 -8.88
CA LEU A 65 -3.54 0.22 -8.82
C LEU A 65 -2.54 -0.02 -9.97
N GLY A 66 -2.92 -0.81 -10.98
CA GLY A 66 -2.06 -1.16 -12.09
C GLY A 66 -1.58 0.06 -12.88
N GLY A 67 -0.28 0.10 -13.18
CA GLY A 67 0.36 1.19 -13.92
C GLY A 67 0.39 2.55 -13.22
N LEU A 68 -0.13 2.67 -12.00
CA LEU A 68 -0.14 3.94 -11.27
C LEU A 68 1.24 4.32 -10.76
N ASP A 69 1.50 5.62 -10.70
CA ASP A 69 2.65 6.17 -10.00
C ASP A 69 2.32 6.43 -8.51
N LEU A 70 2.87 5.57 -7.68
CA LEU A 70 2.82 5.57 -6.22
C LEU A 70 4.24 5.65 -5.63
N SER A 71 5.21 6.09 -6.44
CA SER A 71 6.59 6.21 -5.98
C SER A 71 6.69 7.22 -4.83
N THR A 72 7.56 6.93 -3.86
CA THR A 72 7.77 7.72 -2.64
C THR A 72 6.59 7.86 -1.68
N GLU A 73 5.41 7.33 -2.02
CA GLU A 73 4.22 7.43 -1.18
C GLU A 73 4.37 6.62 0.12
N ASN A 74 3.72 7.11 1.17
CA ASN A 74 3.58 6.35 2.41
C ASN A 74 2.33 5.48 2.37
N LEU A 75 2.53 4.19 2.14
CA LEU A 75 1.48 3.19 2.08
C LEU A 75 1.54 2.23 3.29
N GLU A 76 2.32 2.57 4.32
CA GLU A 76 2.59 1.68 5.45
C GLU A 76 1.31 1.14 6.11
N GLY A 77 1.23 -0.18 6.28
CA GLY A 77 0.10 -0.85 6.95
C GLY A 77 -1.20 -0.89 6.16
N ILE A 78 -1.19 -0.53 4.88
CA ILE A 78 -2.36 -0.63 3.99
C ILE A 78 -2.67 -2.10 3.66
N ASN A 79 -3.96 -2.45 3.64
CA ASN A 79 -4.46 -3.75 3.19
C ASN A 79 -4.66 -3.80 1.67
N LEU A 80 -3.60 -4.19 0.95
CA LEU A 80 -3.53 -4.42 -0.50
C LEU A 80 -3.74 -5.91 -0.87
N ALA A 81 -4.34 -6.72 -0.01
CA ALA A 81 -4.56 -8.15 -0.30
C ALA A 81 -5.37 -8.33 -1.59
N GLY A 82 -4.85 -9.17 -2.50
CA GLY A 82 -5.43 -9.44 -3.82
C GLY A 82 -5.44 -8.25 -4.79
N ALA A 83 -4.80 -7.12 -4.47
CA ALA A 83 -4.79 -5.95 -5.32
C ALA A 83 -4.06 -6.21 -6.65
N ASN A 84 -4.53 -5.56 -7.72
CA ASN A 84 -3.78 -5.44 -8.96
C ASN A 84 -2.79 -4.26 -8.86
N LEU A 85 -1.50 -4.55 -8.90
CA LEU A 85 -0.38 -3.59 -8.91
C LEU A 85 0.54 -3.83 -10.11
N GLU A 86 0.02 -4.51 -11.15
CA GLU A 86 0.78 -4.84 -12.35
C GLU A 86 1.32 -3.55 -13.00
N ASN A 87 2.61 -3.54 -13.34
CA ASN A 87 3.34 -2.38 -13.88
C ASN A 87 3.30 -1.11 -13.00
N ALA A 88 2.84 -1.17 -11.76
CA ALA A 88 2.80 0.00 -10.89
C ALA A 88 4.21 0.49 -10.55
N ASN A 89 4.38 1.81 -10.45
CA ASN A 89 5.62 2.41 -9.95
C ASN A 89 5.52 2.63 -8.44
N LEU A 90 6.21 1.80 -7.67
CA LEU A 90 6.30 1.83 -6.20
C LEU A 90 7.72 2.14 -5.73
N ALA A 91 8.56 2.72 -6.61
CA ALA A 91 9.94 3.01 -6.28
C ALA A 91 10.02 3.88 -5.03
N MET A 92 10.88 3.50 -4.10
CA MET A 92 11.12 4.19 -2.82
C MET A 92 9.89 4.32 -1.90
N ALA A 93 8.73 3.75 -2.24
CA ALA A 93 7.52 3.79 -1.43
C ALA A 93 7.75 3.11 -0.06
N SER A 94 6.97 3.53 0.94
CA SER A 94 6.88 2.82 2.22
C SER A 94 5.72 1.83 2.15
N LEU A 95 6.04 0.54 2.03
CA LEU A 95 5.10 -0.59 2.05
C LEU A 95 5.30 -1.44 3.31
N ALA A 96 5.96 -0.88 4.33
CA ALA A 96 6.25 -1.61 5.56
C ALA A 96 4.93 -2.09 6.19
N ARG A 97 4.91 -3.33 6.67
CA ARG A 97 3.76 -3.95 7.33
C ARG A 97 2.47 -3.97 6.50
N CYS A 98 2.53 -3.72 5.19
CA CYS A 98 1.38 -3.87 4.30
C CYS A 98 0.94 -5.32 4.22
N ASN A 99 -0.37 -5.54 4.05
CA ASN A 99 -0.84 -6.83 3.56
C ASN A 99 -0.88 -6.79 2.03
N LEU A 100 0.01 -7.53 1.37
CA LEU A 100 0.11 -7.72 -0.08
C LEU A 100 -0.15 -9.20 -0.44
N SER A 101 -0.78 -9.98 0.44
CA SER A 101 -1.03 -11.40 0.18
C SER A 101 -1.86 -11.57 -1.09
N GLU A 102 -1.46 -12.50 -1.95
CA GLU A 102 -2.10 -12.79 -3.24
C GLU A 102 -2.16 -11.58 -4.21
N ALA A 103 -1.42 -10.50 -3.94
CA ALA A 103 -1.39 -9.33 -4.82
C ALA A 103 -0.66 -9.64 -6.14
N ARG A 104 -1.09 -9.02 -7.23
CA ARG A 104 -0.43 -9.10 -8.54
C ARG A 104 0.53 -7.92 -8.69
N LEU A 105 1.82 -8.16 -8.55
CA LEU A 105 2.91 -7.18 -8.66
C LEU A 105 3.77 -7.43 -9.92
N VAL A 106 3.20 -8.09 -10.93
CA VAL A 106 3.91 -8.45 -12.17
C VAL A 106 4.50 -7.18 -12.81
N ASN A 107 5.80 -7.20 -13.11
CA ASN A 107 6.57 -6.08 -13.65
C ASN A 107 6.51 -4.77 -12.84
N ALA A 108 6.06 -4.79 -11.58
CA ALA A 108 6.02 -3.61 -10.74
C ALA A 108 7.45 -3.10 -10.42
N ASN A 109 7.63 -1.79 -10.34
CA ASN A 109 8.87 -1.20 -9.91
C ASN A 109 8.87 -0.97 -8.39
N LEU A 110 9.51 -1.86 -7.63
CA LEU A 110 9.67 -1.81 -6.17
C LEU A 110 11.08 -1.36 -5.77
N SER A 111 11.85 -0.75 -6.69
CA SER A 111 13.25 -0.42 -6.41
C SER A 111 13.36 0.50 -5.19
N ARG A 112 14.22 0.12 -4.24
CA ARG A 112 14.44 0.82 -2.95
C ARG A 112 13.18 0.99 -2.08
N ALA A 113 12.09 0.28 -2.38
CA ALA A 113 10.89 0.29 -1.56
C ALA A 113 11.18 -0.34 -0.19
N ASP A 114 10.44 0.10 0.82
CA ASP A 114 10.45 -0.53 2.14
C ASP A 114 9.33 -1.55 2.22
N LEU A 115 9.63 -2.85 2.18
CA LEU A 115 8.69 -3.95 2.35
C LEU A 115 8.87 -4.62 3.72
N SER A 116 9.51 -3.95 4.69
CA SER A 116 9.82 -4.53 5.99
C SER A 116 8.54 -5.00 6.70
N GLY A 117 8.50 -6.28 7.05
CA GLY A 117 7.33 -6.90 7.70
C GLY A 117 6.08 -6.99 6.83
N ALA A 118 6.17 -6.75 5.52
CA ALA A 118 5.03 -6.90 4.61
C ALA A 118 4.66 -8.37 4.43
N ASP A 119 3.36 -8.65 4.30
CA ASP A 119 2.84 -9.98 3.95
C ASP A 119 2.73 -10.10 2.43
N LEU A 120 3.59 -10.88 1.80
CA LEU A 120 3.61 -11.14 0.35
C LEU A 120 3.24 -12.59 0.03
N ARG A 121 2.59 -13.31 0.96
CA ARG A 121 2.27 -14.72 0.77
C ARG A 121 1.39 -14.92 -0.46
N GLY A 122 1.80 -15.81 -1.36
CA GLY A 122 1.10 -16.07 -2.62
C GLY A 122 1.11 -14.91 -3.62
N ALA A 123 1.82 -13.80 -3.37
CA ALA A 123 1.88 -12.68 -4.30
C ALA A 123 2.63 -13.06 -5.59
N ASP A 124 2.23 -12.49 -6.71
CA ASP A 124 2.92 -12.65 -7.99
C ASP A 124 3.83 -11.45 -8.26
N LEU A 125 5.13 -11.61 -8.02
CA LEU A 125 6.18 -10.62 -8.27
C LEU A 125 6.96 -10.92 -9.57
N SER A 126 6.38 -11.69 -10.50
CA SER A 126 7.08 -12.07 -11.72
C SER A 126 7.53 -10.84 -12.53
N GLY A 127 8.82 -10.77 -12.86
CA GLY A 127 9.44 -9.62 -13.54
C GLY A 127 9.53 -8.33 -12.72
N ALA A 128 9.11 -8.33 -11.44
CA ALA A 128 9.16 -7.15 -10.60
C ALA A 128 10.60 -6.71 -10.33
N ASN A 129 10.83 -5.40 -10.23
CA ASN A 129 12.13 -4.83 -9.90
C ASN A 129 12.23 -4.54 -8.40
N LEU A 130 12.88 -5.41 -7.61
CA LEU A 130 13.13 -5.22 -6.19
C LEU A 130 14.57 -4.71 -5.91
N TYR A 131 15.23 -4.08 -6.88
CA TYR A 131 16.60 -3.58 -6.71
C TYR A 131 16.73 -2.74 -5.43
N ALA A 132 17.62 -3.16 -4.53
CA ALA A 132 17.86 -2.48 -3.25
C ALA A 132 16.63 -2.27 -2.35
N ALA A 133 15.56 -3.07 -2.53
CA ALA A 133 14.41 -3.06 -1.64
C ALA A 133 14.75 -3.66 -0.26
N PHE A 134 14.05 -3.20 0.77
CA PHE A 134 14.19 -3.69 2.15
C PHE A 134 13.13 -4.74 2.43
N LEU A 135 13.52 -5.98 2.76
CA LEU A 135 12.62 -7.12 2.93
C LEU A 135 12.70 -7.73 4.34
N VAL A 136 13.28 -7.03 5.31
CA VAL A 136 13.45 -7.58 6.67
C VAL A 136 12.10 -7.99 7.26
N GLY A 137 11.95 -9.26 7.61
CA GLY A 137 10.71 -9.81 8.17
C GLY A 137 9.53 -9.91 7.19
N ALA A 138 9.72 -9.67 5.89
CA ALA A 138 8.66 -9.88 4.90
C ALA A 138 8.34 -11.37 4.74
N ALA A 139 7.04 -11.71 4.67
CA ALA A 139 6.56 -13.07 4.50
C ALA A 139 6.39 -13.38 3.01
N LEU A 140 7.19 -14.30 2.46
CA LEU A 140 7.27 -14.59 1.01
C LEU A 140 6.78 -16.01 0.67
N GLU A 141 6.13 -16.71 1.60
CA GLU A 141 5.69 -18.10 1.40
C GLU A 141 4.75 -18.19 0.18
N GLY A 142 5.13 -19.00 -0.81
CA GLY A 142 4.37 -19.16 -2.05
C GLY A 142 4.40 -17.97 -3.00
N ALA A 143 5.17 -16.91 -2.71
CA ALA A 143 5.34 -15.80 -3.64
C ALA A 143 6.07 -16.25 -4.92
N ARG A 144 5.61 -15.78 -6.07
CA ARG A 144 6.26 -16.04 -7.37
C ARG A 144 7.27 -14.94 -7.66
N LEU A 145 8.53 -15.31 -7.90
CA LEU A 145 9.65 -14.38 -8.12
C LEU A 145 10.34 -14.63 -9.47
N GLU A 146 9.64 -15.23 -10.42
CA GLU A 146 10.18 -15.55 -11.74
C GLU A 146 10.68 -14.28 -12.44
N ASN A 147 11.94 -14.26 -12.85
CA ASN A 147 12.59 -13.09 -13.47
C ASN A 147 12.57 -11.80 -12.63
N ALA A 148 12.27 -11.87 -11.33
CA ALA A 148 12.32 -10.71 -10.46
C ALA A 148 13.77 -10.26 -10.22
N ASN A 149 14.01 -8.95 -10.24
CA ASN A 149 15.33 -8.41 -9.92
C ASN A 149 15.49 -8.27 -8.40
N LEU A 150 16.18 -9.22 -7.79
CA LEU A 150 16.51 -9.24 -6.36
C LEU A 150 17.91 -8.68 -6.06
N PHE A 151 18.57 -8.04 -7.02
CA PHE A 151 19.93 -7.54 -6.79
C PHE A 151 19.95 -6.48 -5.68
N ALA A 152 20.92 -6.62 -4.77
CA ALA A 152 21.12 -5.74 -3.62
C ALA A 152 19.91 -5.62 -2.66
N THR A 153 18.93 -6.52 -2.71
CA THR A 153 17.87 -6.57 -1.68
C THR A 153 18.48 -6.70 -0.29
N ARG A 154 17.88 -6.00 0.68
CA ARG A 154 18.42 -5.84 2.02
C ARG A 154 17.63 -6.65 3.05
N ALA A 155 18.36 -7.38 3.88
CA ALA A 155 17.83 -8.09 5.05
C ALA A 155 17.89 -7.24 6.33
N GLU A 156 18.29 -5.97 6.22
CA GLU A 156 18.30 -4.97 7.28
C GLU A 156 17.09 -4.04 7.16
N SER A 157 16.74 -3.36 8.25
CA SER A 157 15.70 -2.32 8.22
C SER A 157 16.14 -1.12 7.38
N LYS A 158 15.18 -0.47 6.72
CA LYS A 158 15.44 0.82 6.06
C LYS A 158 16.00 1.81 7.09
N PRO A 159 17.16 2.44 6.83
CA PRO A 159 17.69 3.45 7.73
C PRO A 159 16.66 4.59 7.88
N PRO A 160 16.54 5.18 9.08
CA PRO A 160 15.60 6.25 9.32
C PRO A 160 15.84 7.41 8.34
N ALA A 161 14.77 8.02 7.86
CA ALA A 161 14.85 9.20 7.01
C ALA A 161 15.37 10.38 7.85
N GLY A 162 16.68 10.58 7.85
CA GLY A 162 17.36 11.66 8.54
C GLY A 162 18.83 11.73 8.12
N PRO A 163 19.50 12.88 8.31
CA PRO A 163 20.94 12.94 8.09
C PRO A 163 21.61 11.88 8.99
N PRO A 164 22.69 11.22 8.52
CA PRO A 164 23.43 10.27 9.36
C PRO A 164 23.77 10.94 10.69
N PRO A 165 23.79 10.20 11.82
CA PRO A 165 24.19 10.78 13.10
C PRO A 165 25.51 11.49 12.88
N ALA A 166 25.56 12.80 13.20
CA ALA A 166 26.76 13.60 13.05
C ALA A 166 27.90 12.82 13.71
N ALA A 167 28.90 12.45 12.91
CA ALA A 167 30.08 11.78 13.42
C ALA A 167 30.60 12.64 14.56
N SER A 168 30.45 12.14 15.79
CA SER A 168 31.00 12.79 16.98
C SER A 168 32.51 12.56 16.87
N GLY A 169 33.17 13.47 16.17
CA GLY A 169 34.61 13.47 16.00
C GLY A 169 35.27 13.76 17.35
N ALA A 170 36.04 12.76 17.78
CA ALA A 170 37.27 12.77 18.59
C ALA A 170 37.48 13.91 19.61
#